data_AF-A0A197JWQ8-F1
#
_entry.id   AF-A0A197JWQ8-F1
#
_cell.length_a   1.000
_cell.length_b   1.000
_cell.length_c   1.000
_cell.angle_alpha   90.00
_cell.angle_beta   90.00
_cell.angle_gamma   90.00
#
_symmetry.space_group_name_H-M   'P 1'
#
loop_
_entity.id
_entity.type
_entity.pdbx_description
1 polymer ?
#
loop_
_entity_poly.entity_id
_entity_poly.type
_entity_poly.pdbx_seq_one_letter_code
_entity_poly.pdbx_strand_id
1 'polypeptide(L)'
;MSSSLITLFVIIDRETIADAFPIDIDASKTIGHLKQLIKNHNPRSVGALDARKLRLWHINIPYAHERGYEDTIRLQEVCGRCLLAPYLKLGDFFEKP
;
A
#
# COMPACT_ATOMS: atom_id res chain seq x y z
N MET A 1 19.10 -10.75 -13.78
CA MET A 1 17.77 -10.14 -13.54
C MET A 1 18.03 -8.88 -12.74
N SER A 2 17.75 -7.70 -13.29
CA SER A 2 17.94 -6.44 -12.56
C SER A 2 16.85 -6.34 -11.50
N SER A 3 17.22 -6.24 -10.23
CA SER A 3 16.29 -5.93 -9.15
C SER A 3 15.99 -4.44 -9.18
N SER A 4 14.76 -4.05 -9.51
CA SER A 4 14.29 -2.68 -9.33
C SER A 4 13.73 -2.57 -7.92
N LEU A 5 14.39 -1.84 -7.03
CA LEU A 5 13.80 -1.50 -5.73
C LEU A 5 12.82 -0.35 -5.91
N ILE A 6 11.62 -0.51 -5.35
CA ILE A 6 10.60 0.53 -5.29
C ILE A 6 10.26 0.82 -3.83
N THR A 7 9.95 2.07 -3.54
CA THR A 7 9.44 2.49 -2.24
C THR A 7 7.94 2.71 -2.37
N LEU A 8 7.15 1.99 -1.58
CA LEU A 8 5.71 2.13 -1.50
C LEU A 8 5.33 2.81 -0.19
N PHE A 9 4.46 3.81 -0.26
CA PHE A 9 3.83 4.38 0.92
C PHE A 9 2.54 3.63 1.24
N VAL A 10 2.47 3.05 2.43
CA VAL A 10 1.33 2.28 2.89
C VAL A 10 0.55 3.11 3.90
N ILE A 11 -0.76 3.18 3.69
CA ILE A 11 -1.72 3.86 4.57
C ILE A 11 -2.77 2.84 4.97
N ILE A 12 -3.10 2.78 6.27
CA ILE A 12 -4.17 1.93 6.77
C ILE A 12 -5.50 2.68 6.67
N ASP A 13 -6.57 1.96 6.32
CA ASP A 13 -7.92 2.55 6.27
C ASP A 13 -8.26 3.20 7.61
N ARG A 14 -8.75 4.44 7.56
CA ARG A 14 -9.09 5.29 8.71
C ARG A 14 -7.89 5.82 9.51
N GLU A 15 -6.67 5.71 9.00
CA GLU A 15 -5.50 6.46 9.48
C GLU A 15 -5.29 7.72 8.63
N THR A 16 -4.43 8.63 9.10
CA THR A 16 -4.12 9.88 8.39
C THR A 16 -3.02 9.69 7.35
N ILE A 17 -2.88 10.62 6.41
CA ILE A 17 -1.76 10.61 5.46
C ILE A 17 -0.41 10.74 6.21
N ALA A 18 -0.38 11.45 7.33
CA ALA A 18 0.81 11.58 8.17
C ALA A 18 1.25 10.26 8.82
N ASP A 19 0.32 9.30 9.00
CA ASP A 19 0.63 7.96 9.52
C ASP A 19 1.12 6.99 8.43
N ALA A 20 1.20 7.45 7.17
CA ALA A 20 1.75 6.66 6.08
C ALA A 20 3.19 6.27 6.38
N PHE A 21 3.53 5.01 6.09
CA PHE A 21 4.89 4.50 6.29
C PHE A 21 5.46 3.89 5.01
N PRO A 22 6.76 4.08 4.74
CA PRO A 22 7.41 3.54 3.57
C PRO A 22 7.73 2.04 3.75
N ILE A 23 7.61 1.28 2.66
CA ILE A 23 8.13 -0.07 2.53
C ILE A 23 8.96 -0.14 1.26
N ASP A 24 10.23 -0.48 1.41
CA ASP A 24 11.11 -0.82 0.29
C ASP A 24 10.94 -2.29 -0.07
N ILE A 25 10.66 -2.55 -1.35
CA ILE A 25 10.46 -3.89 -1.87
C ILE A 25 10.92 -3.97 -3.33
N ASP A 26 11.45 -5.12 -3.71
CA ASP A 26 11.81 -5.39 -5.09
C ASP A 26 10.55 -5.54 -5.97
N ALA A 27 10.48 -4.82 -7.08
CA ALA A 27 9.34 -4.79 -7.99
C ALA A 27 8.98 -6.15 -8.59
N SER A 28 9.93 -7.09 -8.64
CA SER A 28 9.68 -8.48 -9.07
C SER A 28 8.90 -9.30 -8.04
N LYS A 29 8.83 -8.85 -6.79
CA LYS A 29 8.06 -9.52 -5.72
C LYS A 29 6.56 -9.36 -5.96
N THR A 30 5.80 -10.28 -5.37
CA THR A 30 4.34 -10.28 -5.49
C THR A 30 3.68 -9.43 -4.40
N ILE A 31 2.42 -9.07 -4.63
CA ILE A 31 1.55 -8.46 -3.62
C ILE A 31 1.47 -9.31 -2.34
N GLY A 32 1.55 -10.64 -2.45
CA GLY A 32 1.65 -11.53 -1.29
C GLY A 32 2.87 -11.27 -0.40
N HIS A 33 4.03 -10.98 -1.00
CA HIS A 33 5.23 -10.59 -0.25
C HIS A 33 5.03 -9.24 0.44
N LEU A 34 4.43 -8.26 -0.26
CA LEU A 34 4.09 -6.96 0.31
C LEU A 34 3.19 -7.10 1.54
N LYS A 35 2.16 -7.96 1.50
CA LYS A 35 1.28 -8.21 2.65
C LYS A 35 2.04 -8.70 3.89
N GLN A 36 3.06 -9.54 3.70
CA GLN A 36 3.89 -10.02 4.81
C GLN A 36 4.75 -8.89 5.39
N LEU A 37 5.35 -8.06 4.52
CA LEU A 37 6.13 -6.90 4.97
C LEU A 37 5.28 -5.90 5.77
N ILE A 38 4.09 -5.55 5.27
CA ILE A 38 3.15 -4.64 5.96
C ILE A 38 2.83 -5.15 7.37
N LYS A 39 2.51 -6.45 7.48
CA LYS A 39 2.20 -7.07 8.77
C LYS A 39 3.38 -6.96 9.75
N ASN A 40 4.59 -7.22 9.28
CA ASN A 40 5.78 -7.20 10.11
C ASN A 40 6.20 -5.77 10.49
N HIS A 41 5.93 -4.79 9.63
CA HIS A 41 6.29 -3.40 9.84
C HIS A 41 5.35 -2.70 10.85
N ASN A 42 4.04 -2.94 10.76
CA ASN A 42 3.05 -2.35 11.68
C ASN A 42 2.27 -3.42 12.46
N PRO A 43 2.92 -4.14 13.40
CA PRO A 43 2.26 -5.18 14.17
C PRO A 43 1.14 -4.64 15.07
N ARG A 44 1.15 -3.34 15.41
CA ARG A 44 0.15 -2.70 16.25
C ARG A 44 -1.22 -2.62 15.55
N SER A 45 -1.24 -2.18 14.29
CA SER A 45 -2.50 -2.04 13.54
C SER A 45 -2.94 -3.35 12.89
N VAL A 46 -2.00 -4.19 12.43
CA VAL A 46 -2.33 -5.38 11.59
C VAL A 46 -1.70 -6.70 12.05
N GLY A 47 -0.94 -6.73 13.15
CA GLY A 47 -0.19 -7.92 13.59
C GLY A 47 -1.05 -9.13 13.96
N ALA A 48 -2.25 -8.89 14.49
CA ALA A 48 -3.22 -9.95 14.83
C ALA A 48 -3.85 -10.61 13.60
N LEU A 49 -3.76 -10.00 12.42
CA LEU A 49 -4.34 -10.53 11.19
C LEU A 49 -3.37 -11.50 10.50
N ASP A 50 -3.91 -12.55 9.86
CA ASP A 50 -3.13 -13.31 8.88
C ASP A 50 -2.83 -12.40 7.68
N ALA A 51 -1.57 -12.36 7.23
CA ALA A 51 -1.17 -11.54 6.08
C ALA A 51 -2.04 -11.83 4.84
N ARG A 52 -2.54 -13.06 4.66
CA ARG A 52 -3.44 -13.44 3.58
C ARG A 52 -4.80 -12.74 3.63
N LYS A 53 -5.25 -12.36 4.83
CA LYS A 53 -6.52 -11.66 5.07
C LYS A 53 -6.43 -10.16 4.82
N LEU A 54 -5.21 -9.60 4.70
CA LEU A 54 -5.04 -8.19 4.34
C LEU A 54 -5.54 -7.96 2.92
N ARG A 55 -6.40 -6.95 2.76
CA ARG A 55 -6.82 -6.44 1.45
C ARG A 55 -5.98 -5.20 1.16
N LEU A 56 -5.29 -5.21 0.02
CA LEU A 56 -4.48 -4.09 -0.44
C LEU A 56 -5.15 -3.48 -1.66
N TRP A 57 -5.23 -2.16 -1.67
CA TRP A 57 -5.78 -1.40 -2.78
C TRP A 57 -4.71 -0.47 -3.33
N HIS A 58 -4.56 -0.46 -4.65
CA HIS A 58 -3.87 0.61 -5.33
C HIS A 58 -4.81 1.81 -5.37
N ILE A 59 -4.39 2.91 -4.75
CA ILE A 59 -5.15 4.15 -4.70
C ILE A 59 -4.42 5.19 -5.51
N ASN A 60 -5.12 5.80 -6.47
CA ASN A 60 -4.68 7.05 -7.06
C ASN A 60 -5.33 8.16 -6.25
N ILE A 61 -4.62 8.68 -5.24
CA ILE A 61 -5.07 9.85 -4.51
C ILE A 61 -4.75 11.03 -5.43
N PRO A 62 -5.75 11.72 -6.04
CA PRO A 62 -5.45 13.03 -6.58
C PRO A 62 -4.96 13.84 -5.40
N TYR A 63 -3.67 14.22 -5.42
CA TYR A 63 -3.08 15.18 -4.51
C TYR A 63 -3.74 16.53 -4.82
N ALA A 64 -5.03 16.65 -4.47
CA ALA A 64 -5.69 17.91 -4.39
C ALA A 64 -5.00 18.58 -3.21
N HIS A 65 -4.26 19.64 -3.51
CA HIS A 65 -3.57 20.53 -2.56
C HIS A 65 -4.45 20.98 -1.38
N GLU A 66 -5.76 20.70 -1.44
CA GLU A 66 -6.79 20.99 -0.45
C GLU A 66 -6.90 19.94 0.68
N ARG A 67 -6.47 18.68 0.47
CA ARG A 67 -6.49 17.66 1.53
C ARG A 67 -5.20 17.70 2.32
N GLY A 68 -5.23 18.33 3.50
CA GLY A 68 -4.06 18.48 4.37
C GLY A 68 -3.54 17.14 4.91
N TYR A 69 -2.33 17.15 5.49
CA TYR A 69 -1.69 15.94 6.07
C TYR A 69 -2.48 15.30 7.23
N GLU A 70 -3.39 16.06 7.85
CA GLU A 70 -4.24 15.60 8.96
C GLU A 70 -5.52 14.89 8.49
N ASP A 71 -5.78 14.86 7.18
CA ASP A 71 -6.98 14.22 6.66
C ASP A 71 -6.91 12.70 6.78
N THR A 72 -7.90 12.15 7.46
CA THR A 72 -8.11 10.70 7.55
C THR A 72 -8.55 10.15 6.20
N ILE A 73 -7.83 9.15 5.68
CA ILE A 73 -8.24 8.47 4.46
C ILE A 73 -9.28 7.41 4.79
N ARG A 74 -10.45 7.53 4.16
CA ARG A 74 -11.47 6.48 4.14
C ARG A 74 -11.50 5.86 2.77
N LEU A 75 -11.12 4.59 2.67
CA LEU A 75 -11.03 3.88 1.39
C LEU A 75 -12.35 3.90 0.60
N GLN A 76 -13.49 3.94 1.29
CA GLN A 76 -14.81 4.00 0.64
C GLN A 76 -15.01 5.31 -0.14
N GLU A 77 -14.39 6.39 0.29
CA GLU A 77 -14.48 7.75 -0.27
C GLU A 77 -13.39 8.01 -1.33
N VAL A 78 -12.42 7.11 -1.48
CA VAL A 78 -11.38 7.20 -2.52
C VAL A 78 -11.92 6.66 -3.85
N CYS A 79 -12.12 7.56 -4.81
CA CYS A 79 -12.41 7.22 -6.20
C CYS A 79 -11.21 6.52 -6.87
N GLY A 80 -11.45 5.59 -7.80
CA GLY A 80 -10.39 4.97 -8.60
C GLY A 80 -9.54 3.91 -7.88
N ARG A 81 -9.97 3.40 -6.73
CA ARG A 81 -9.28 2.31 -6.02
C ARG A 81 -9.36 0.98 -6.80
N CYS A 82 -8.23 0.29 -6.96
CA CYS A 82 -8.15 -1.02 -7.59
C CYS A 82 -7.65 -2.07 -6.59
N LEU A 83 -8.38 -3.19 -6.44
CA LEU A 83 -7.99 -4.27 -5.53
C LEU A 83 -6.80 -5.06 -6.10
N LEU A 84 -5.75 -5.22 -5.29
CA LEU A 84 -4.54 -5.92 -5.69
C LEU A 84 -4.63 -7.42 -5.39
N ALA A 85 -4.55 -8.23 -6.45
CA ALA A 85 -4.53 -9.69 -6.32
C ALA A 85 -3.15 -10.17 -5.81
N PRO A 86 -3.09 -11.17 -4.90
CA PRO A 86 -1.87 -11.55 -4.18
C PRO A 86 -0.77 -12.15 -5.06
N TYR A 87 -1.11 -12.68 -6.24
CA TYR A 87 -0.19 -13.34 -7.16
C TYR A 87 0.44 -12.39 -8.19
N LEU A 88 -0.06 -11.17 -8.30
CA LEU A 88 0.47 -10.18 -9.24
C LEU A 88 1.79 -9.59 -8.72
N LYS A 89 2.66 -9.19 -9.64
CA LYS A 89 3.94 -8.56 -9.28
C LYS A 89 3.73 -7.07 -9.05
N LEU A 90 4.61 -6.48 -8.25
CA LEU A 90 4.56 -5.05 -7.96
C LEU A 90 4.89 -4.23 -9.22
N GLY A 91 5.85 -4.68 -10.03
CA GLY A 91 6.18 -4.04 -11.31
C GLY A 91 4.99 -3.93 -12.27
N ASP A 92 4.02 -4.85 -12.21
CA ASP A 92 2.83 -4.81 -13.07
C ASP A 92 1.91 -3.59 -12.77
N PHE A 93 2.06 -2.98 -11.59
CA PHE A 93 1.23 -1.86 -11.12
C PHE A 93 1.99 -0.55 -10.95
N PHE A 94 3.25 -0.66 -10.51
CA PHE A 94 4.05 0.47 -10.03
C PHE A 94 5.22 0.81 -10.96
N GLU A 95 5.51 -0.01 -11.98
CA GLU A 95 6.47 0.33 -13.03
C GLU A 95 5.76 0.84 -14.30
N LYS A 96 5.66 2.17 -14.40
CA LYS A 96 6.24 2.96 -15.48
C LYS A 96 6.05 4.46 -15.20
N PRO A 97 7.08 5.31 -15.37
CA PRO A 97 6.86 6.69 -15.76
C PRO A 97 6.19 6.79 -17.14
#